data_AF-W6QX21-F1
#
_entry.id   AF-W6QX21-F1
#
_cell.length_a   1.000
_cell.length_b   1.000
_cell.length_c   1.000
_cell.angle_alpha   90.00
_cell.angle_beta   90.00
_cell.angle_gamma   90.00
#
_symmetry.space_group_name_H-M   'P 1'
#
loop_
_entity.id
_entity.type
_entity.pdbx_description
1 polymer ?
#
loop_
_entity_poly.entity_id
_entity_poly.type
_entity_poly.pdbx_seq_one_letter_code
_entity_poly.pdbx_strand_id
1 'polypeptide(L)'
;MVEKHGIFQGYYFFYHLGMDRHLREQFKDHPQYQATIEFCAKYDAAAFDPDYESLPLSFFEPMLQRVFARPKNSIYLAAMDNTSA
;
A
#
# COMPACT_ATOMS: atom_id res chain seq x y z
N MET A 1 -7.88 -0.36 -3.09
CA MET A 1 -6.41 -0.22 -3.07
C MET A 1 -5.72 -1.49 -3.55
N VAL A 2 -5.64 -2.58 -2.77
CA VAL A 2 -4.82 -3.77 -3.10
C VAL A 2 -5.34 -4.53 -4.33
N GLU A 3 -6.59 -4.96 -4.34
CA GLU A 3 -7.14 -5.85 -5.39
C GLU A 3 -7.03 -5.27 -6.81
N LYS A 4 -7.26 -3.96 -6.97
CA LYS A 4 -7.23 -3.27 -8.27
C LYS A 4 -5.99 -2.41 -8.46
N HIS A 5 -4.96 -2.56 -7.61
CA HIS A 5 -3.78 -1.69 -7.57
C HIS A 5 -3.12 -1.53 -8.96
N GLY A 6 -2.90 -2.64 -9.68
CA GLY A 6 -2.23 -2.60 -10.99
C GLY A 6 -2.95 -1.74 -12.04
N ILE A 7 -4.27 -1.62 -11.97
CA ILE A 7 -5.04 -0.75 -12.88
C ILE A 7 -4.79 0.73 -12.55
N PHE A 8 -4.63 1.07 -11.28
CA PHE A 8 -4.37 2.44 -10.84
C PHE A 8 -2.91 2.85 -11.07
N GLN A 9 -1.95 1.95 -10.80
CA GLN A 9 -0.54 2.12 -11.14
C GLN A 9 -0.35 2.27 -12.65
N GLY A 10 -1.15 1.55 -13.45
CA GLY A 10 -1.17 1.62 -14.90
C GLY A 10 -1.31 3.04 -15.47
N TYR A 11 -1.86 3.99 -14.71
CA TYR A 11 -1.91 5.41 -15.10
C TYR A 11 -0.53 5.97 -15.50
N TYR A 12 0.55 5.48 -14.89
CA TYR A 12 1.92 5.95 -15.08
C TYR A 12 2.67 5.28 -16.23
N PHE A 13 2.23 4.12 -16.74
CA PHE A 13 3.00 3.38 -17.76
C PHE A 13 2.19 2.70 -18.87
N PHE A 14 0.86 2.57 -18.77
CA PHE A 14 0.04 1.89 -19.78
C PHE A 14 0.16 2.50 -21.17
N TYR A 15 0.35 3.82 -21.28
CA TYR A 15 0.54 4.48 -22.57
C TYR A 15 1.85 4.07 -23.29
N HIS A 16 2.87 3.63 -22.56
CA HIS A 16 4.07 3.04 -23.15
C HIS A 16 3.81 1.63 -23.72
N LEU A 17 2.73 0.98 -23.28
CA LEU A 17 2.30 -0.34 -23.74
C LEU A 17 1.16 -0.26 -24.78
N GLY A 18 0.76 0.94 -25.21
CA GLY A 18 -0.40 1.14 -26.09
C GLY A 18 -1.75 0.87 -25.42
N MET A 19 -1.78 0.84 -24.08
CA MET A 19 -2.97 0.62 -23.27
C MET A 19 -3.56 1.94 -22.76
N ASP A 20 -4.86 1.93 -22.43
CA ASP A 20 -5.53 3.10 -21.87
C ASP A 20 -5.16 3.34 -20.40
N ARG A 21 -4.40 4.41 -20.15
CA ARG A 21 -4.01 4.81 -18.78
C ARG A 21 -5.20 5.24 -17.91
N HIS A 22 -6.35 5.56 -18.50
CA HIS A 22 -7.57 5.99 -17.80
C HIS A 22 -8.47 4.82 -17.39
N LEU A 23 -8.04 3.56 -17.58
CA LEU A 23 -8.80 2.38 -17.13
C LEU A 23 -9.22 2.42 -15.65
N ARG A 24 -8.50 3.15 -14.79
CA ARG A 24 -8.89 3.35 -13.39
C ARG A 24 -10.26 4.04 -13.22
N GLU A 25 -10.70 4.85 -14.19
CA GLU A 25 -11.92 5.67 -14.11
C GLU A 25 -13.20 4.82 -14.02
N GLN A 26 -13.15 3.55 -14.43
CA GLN A 26 -14.25 2.60 -14.22
C GLN A 26 -14.59 2.39 -12.73
N PHE A 27 -13.68 2.77 -11.81
CA PHE A 27 -13.86 2.65 -10.36
C PHE A 27 -14.13 4.00 -9.67
N LYS A 28 -14.41 5.08 -10.40
CA LYS A 28 -14.53 6.45 -9.85
C LYS A 28 -15.50 6.58 -8.66
N ASP A 29 -16.56 5.76 -8.65
CA ASP A 29 -17.61 5.79 -7.63
C ASP A 29 -17.29 4.87 -6.42
N HIS A 30 -16.17 4.14 -6.46
CA HIS A 30 -15.76 3.26 -5.35
C HIS A 30 -15.15 4.09 -4.20
N PRO A 31 -15.48 3.81 -2.92
CA PRO A 31 -15.01 4.59 -1.78
C PRO A 31 -13.47 4.70 -1.66
N GLN A 32 -12.74 3.71 -2.17
CA GLN A 32 -11.28 3.69 -2.16
C GLN A 32 -10.62 4.28 -3.42
N TYR A 33 -11.37 4.83 -4.36
CA TYR A 33 -10.85 5.35 -5.62
C TYR A 33 -9.75 6.39 -5.38
N GLN A 34 -10.08 7.44 -4.63
CA GLN A 34 -9.14 8.53 -4.36
C GLN A 34 -7.93 8.07 -3.54
N ALA A 35 -8.16 7.24 -2.52
CA ALA A 35 -7.07 6.69 -1.69
C ALA A 35 -6.09 5.83 -2.50
N THR A 36 -6.59 5.09 -3.50
CA THR A 36 -5.73 4.26 -4.36
C THR A 36 -4.92 5.13 -5.33
N ILE A 37 -5.51 6.20 -5.89
CA ILE A 37 -4.77 7.19 -6.69
C ILE A 37 -3.66 7.84 -5.86
N GLU A 38 -3.99 8.29 -4.66
CA GLU A 38 -3.03 8.96 -3.77
C GLU A 38 -1.88 8.03 -3.39
N PHE A 39 -2.19 6.77 -3.08
CA PHE A 39 -1.17 5.75 -2.81
C PHE A 39 -0.24 5.57 -4.02
N CYS A 40 -0.82 5.39 -5.21
CA CYS A 40 -0.03 5.23 -6.43
C CYS A 40 0.86 6.46 -6.70
N ALA A 41 0.35 7.66 -6.50
CA ALA A 41 1.09 8.89 -6.73
C ALA A 41 2.22 9.15 -5.73
N LYS A 42 1.98 8.87 -4.44
CA LYS A 42 2.92 9.24 -3.38
C LYS A 42 3.95 8.17 -3.08
N TYR A 43 3.59 6.90 -3.19
CA TYR A 43 4.40 5.81 -2.63
C TYR A 43 4.86 4.80 -3.67
N ASP A 44 4.04 4.53 -4.69
CA ASP A 44 4.35 3.48 -5.67
C ASP A 44 5.07 4.05 -6.89
N ALA A 45 4.44 4.96 -7.65
CA ALA A 45 5.05 5.55 -8.85
C ALA A 45 6.34 6.34 -8.53
N ALA A 46 6.38 7.02 -7.39
CA ALA A 46 7.56 7.76 -6.93
C ALA A 46 8.75 6.84 -6.61
N ALA A 47 8.51 5.57 -6.24
CA ALA A 47 9.57 4.62 -5.89
C ALA A 47 10.35 4.08 -7.11
N PHE A 48 9.91 4.36 -8.33
CA PHE A 48 10.62 4.00 -9.56
C PHE A 48 11.67 5.04 -9.97
N ASP A 49 11.75 6.18 -9.28
CA ASP A 49 12.80 7.17 -9.52
C ASP A 49 14.15 6.64 -9.00
N PRO A 50 15.15 6.41 -9.88
CA PRO A 50 16.46 5.90 -9.47
C PRO A 50 17.25 6.87 -8.58
N ASP A 51 16.91 8.17 -8.64
CA ASP A 51 17.55 9.22 -7.84
C ASP A 51 16.77 9.51 -6.54
N TYR A 52 15.73 8.72 -6.23
CA TYR A 52 14.92 8.91 -5.04
C TYR A 52 15.74 8.67 -3.76
N GLU A 53 15.83 9.69 -2.91
CA GLU A 53 16.49 9.58 -1.62
C GLU A 53 15.70 8.60 -0.72
N SER A 54 16.36 7.49 -0.35
CA SER A 54 15.76 6.46 0.49
C SER A 54 16.52 6.29 1.80
N LEU A 55 15.77 6.02 2.86
CA LEU A 55 16.33 5.72 4.18
C LEU A 55 16.65 4.22 4.26
N PRO A 56 17.70 3.82 5.01
CA PRO A 56 18.02 2.41 5.20
C PRO A 56 16.93 1.68 5.98
N LEU A 57 16.82 0.36 5.81
CA LEU A 57 15.80 -0.46 6.51
C LEU A 57 15.86 -0.31 8.04
N SER A 58 17.05 -0.17 8.61
CA SER A 58 17.27 0.01 10.05
C SER A 58 16.56 1.25 10.61
N PHE A 59 16.36 2.29 9.80
CA PHE A 59 15.57 3.46 10.19
C PHE A 59 14.12 3.09 10.51
N PHE A 60 13.56 2.11 9.80
CA PHE A 60 12.16 1.69 9.94
C PHE A 60 11.94 0.58 10.97
N GLU A 61 13.00 -0.14 11.38
CA GLU A 61 12.91 -1.25 12.33
C GLU A 61 12.14 -0.91 13.62
N PRO A 62 12.38 0.24 14.30
CA PRO A 62 11.61 0.58 15.49
C PRO A 62 10.12 0.79 15.20
N MET A 63 9.75 1.20 13.97
CA MET A 63 8.36 1.39 13.57
C MET A 63 7.68 0.04 13.34
N LEU A 64 8.35 -0.88 12.67
CA LEU A 64 7.87 -2.25 12.47
C LEU A 64 7.68 -2.96 13.80
N GLN A 65 8.64 -2.83 14.73
CA GLN A 65 8.50 -3.38 16.09
C GLN A 65 7.24 -2.88 16.78
N ARG A 66 6.90 -1.58 16.67
CA ARG A 66 5.65 -1.04 17.24
C ARG A 66 4.39 -1.61 16.59
N VAL A 67 4.40 -1.80 15.27
CA VAL A 67 3.26 -2.38 14.54
C VAL A 67 3.03 -3.83 14.94
N PHE A 68 4.10 -4.62 15.07
CA PHE A 68 4.03 -6.04 15.40
C PHE A 68 3.96 -6.33 16.91
N ALA A 69 4.21 -5.35 17.78
CA ALA A 69 4.15 -5.53 19.23
C ALA A 69 2.78 -5.97 19.76
N ARG A 70 1.70 -5.69 19.01
CA ARG A 70 0.34 -6.09 19.37
C ARG A 70 -0.36 -6.68 18.15
N PRO A 71 -0.47 -8.02 18.05
CA PRO A 71 -1.20 -8.64 16.94
C PRO A 71 -2.66 -8.18 16.97
N LYS A 72 -3.22 -7.77 15.82
CA LYS A 72 -4.64 -7.38 15.72
C LYS A 72 -5.55 -8.49 15.20
N ASN A 73 -5.03 -9.32 14.30
CA ASN A 73 -5.74 -10.45 13.71
C ASN A 73 -4.87 -11.69 13.90
N SER A 74 -5.05 -12.42 15.01
CA SER A 74 -4.30 -13.62 15.32
C SER A 74 -5.14 -14.62 16.10
N ILE A 75 -5.02 -15.90 15.75
CA ILE A 75 -5.67 -17.01 16.48
C ILE A 75 -5.17 -17.12 17.93
N TYR A 76 -3.98 -16.58 18.23
CA TYR A 76 -3.39 -16.61 19.56
C TYR A 76 -3.97 -15.55 20.51
N LEU A 77 -4.75 -14.59 20.01
CA LEU A 77 -5.37 -13.56 20.85
C LEU A 77 -6.24 -14.16 21.97
N ALA A 78 -7.03 -15.18 21.63
CA ALA A 78 -7.85 -15.89 22.61
C ALA A 78 -7.04 -16.58 23.72
N ALA A 79 -5.77 -16.95 23.46
CA ALA A 79 -4.89 -17.52 24.47
C ALA A 79 -4.20 -16.45 25.32
N MET A 80 -3.94 -15.27 24.76
CA MET A 80 -3.30 -14.14 25.46
C MET A 80 -4.25 -13.45 26.45
N ASP A 81 -5.56 -13.36 26.14
CA ASP A 81 -6.57 -12.76 27.02
C ASP A 81 -6.79 -13.58 28.31
N ASN A 82 -6.70 -14.92 28.22
CA ASN A 82 -6.89 -15.84 29.36
C ASN A 82 -5.70 -15.89 30.34
N THR A 83 -4.57 -15.24 30.02
CA THR A 83 -3.39 -15.18 30.90
C THR A 83 -3.38 -13.92 31.78
N SER A 84 -4.36 -13.02 31.58
CA SER A 84 -4.45 -11.71 32.25
C SER A 84 -5.46 -11.69 33.43
N ALA A 85 -5.88 -12.87 33.92
CA ALA A 85 -6.82 -13.03 35.05
C ALA A 85 -6.12 -13.62 36.28
#